data_AF-A0A935FYN0-F1
#
_entry.id   AF-A0A935FYN0-F1
#
_cell.length_a   1.000
_cell.length_b   1.000
_cell.length_c   1.000
_cell.angle_alpha   90.00
_cell.angle_beta   90.00
_cell.angle_gamma   90.00
#
_symmetry.space_group_name_H-M   'P 1'
#
loop_
_entity.id
_entity.type
_entity.pdbx_description
1 polymer ?
#
loop_
_entity_poly.entity_id
_entity_poly.type
_entity_poly.pdbx_seq_one_letter_code
_entity_poly.pdbx_strand_id
1 'polypeptide(L)'
;MKPSLITRLLKSLLRIIGILLLIAVVLVGVIDWQGRGQLDEFCSNARPGTSLSELSEQARRGGIRLRLPGLEISEKRWRTFAVYSALRDELCEIEHDGERVLAVKRNSLD
;
A
#
# COMPACT_ATOMS: atom_id res chain seq x y z
N MET A 1 -31.10 -42.36 5.88
CA MET A 1 -30.66 -41.14 5.14
C MET A 1 -30.07 -41.57 3.80
N LYS A 2 -30.62 -41.09 2.66
CA LYS A 2 -30.15 -41.52 1.33
C LYS A 2 -28.79 -40.86 1.01
N PRO A 3 -27.72 -41.64 0.77
CA PRO A 3 -26.38 -41.09 0.54
C PRO A 3 -26.33 -40.12 -0.64
N SER A 4 -27.22 -40.27 -1.64
CA SER A 4 -27.30 -39.42 -2.83
C SER A 4 -27.71 -37.96 -2.57
N LEU A 5 -28.46 -37.68 -1.49
CA LEU A 5 -28.83 -36.31 -1.10
C LEU A 5 -27.64 -35.58 -0.47
N ILE A 6 -26.89 -36.29 0.38
CA ILE A 6 -25.73 -35.74 1.08
C ILE A 6 -24.62 -35.38 0.08
N THR A 7 -24.35 -36.24 -0.92
CA THR A 7 -23.31 -35.96 -1.93
C THR A 7 -23.66 -34.79 -2.85
N ARG A 8 -24.95 -34.58 -3.15
CA ARG A 8 -25.42 -33.43 -3.96
C ARG A 8 -25.30 -32.12 -3.19
N LEU A 9 -25.67 -32.12 -1.91
CA LEU A 9 -25.50 -30.97 -1.02
C LEU A 9 -24.01 -30.62 -0.83
N LEU A 10 -23.15 -31.63 -0.62
CA LEU A 10 -21.71 -31.43 -0.47
C LEU A 10 -21.07 -30.83 -1.73
N LYS A 11 -21.43 -31.33 -2.92
CA LYS A 11 -20.95 -30.78 -4.21
C LYS A 11 -21.43 -29.34 -4.44
N SER A 12 -22.67 -29.02 -4.07
CA SER A 12 -23.20 -27.66 -4.16
C SER A 12 -22.45 -26.71 -3.23
N LEU A 13 -22.23 -27.14 -1.98
CA LEU A 13 -21.48 -26.38 -0.99
C LEU A 13 -20.03 -26.15 -1.44
N LEU A 14 -19.37 -27.17 -2.00
CA LEU A 14 -18.01 -27.05 -2.52
C LEU A 14 -17.91 -26.02 -3.66
N ARG A 15 -18.92 -25.95 -4.54
CA ARG A 15 -18.98 -24.94 -5.61
C ARG A 15 -19.13 -23.53 -5.05
N ILE A 16 -19.97 -23.33 -4.04
CA ILE A 16 -20.15 -22.02 -3.39
C ILE A 16 -18.84 -21.59 -2.72
N ILE A 17 -18.18 -22.49 -1.98
CA ILE A 17 -16.87 -22.22 -1.37
C ILE A 17 -15.83 -21.88 -2.44
N GLY A 18 -15.79 -22.62 -3.55
CA GLY A 18 -14.90 -22.35 -4.67
C GLY A 18 -15.11 -20.97 -5.29
N ILE A 19 -16.37 -20.55 -5.47
CA ILE A 19 -16.71 -19.20 -5.96
C ILE A 19 -16.28 -18.14 -4.94
N LEU A 20 -16.54 -18.35 -3.65
CA LEU A 20 -16.13 -17.42 -2.59
C LEU A 20 -14.61 -17.24 -2.54
N LEU A 21 -13.84 -18.33 -2.70
CA LEU A 21 -12.38 -18.28 -2.76
C LEU A 21 -11.91 -17.50 -4.00
N LEU A 22 -12.52 -17.72 -5.15
CA LEU A 22 -12.23 -16.96 -6.37
C LEU A 22 -12.48 -15.46 -6.17
N ILE A 23 -13.61 -15.09 -5.56
CA ILE A 23 -13.94 -13.70 -5.24
C ILE A 23 -12.90 -13.11 -4.28
N ALA A 24 -12.50 -13.86 -3.24
CA ALA A 24 -11.49 -13.41 -2.29
C ALA A 24 -10.13 -13.14 -2.98
N VAL A 25 -9.69 -14.05 -3.86
CA VAL A 25 -8.43 -13.86 -4.62
C VAL A 25 -8.51 -12.63 -5.52
N VAL A 26 -9.63 -12.45 -6.22
CA VAL A 26 -9.83 -11.27 -7.08
C VAL A 26 -9.83 -9.98 -6.26
N LEU A 27 -10.54 -9.94 -5.13
CA LEU A 27 -10.58 -8.77 -4.26
C LEU A 27 -9.20 -8.41 -3.71
N VAL A 28 -8.45 -9.39 -3.22
CA VAL A 28 -7.08 -9.18 -2.74
C VAL A 28 -6.19 -8.68 -3.88
N GLY A 29 -6.29 -9.27 -5.06
CA GLY A 29 -5.51 -8.84 -6.24
C GLY A 29 -5.83 -7.41 -6.69
N VAL A 30 -7.11 -7.00 -6.65
CA VAL A 30 -7.52 -5.64 -6.99
C VAL A 30 -7.00 -4.63 -5.96
N ILE A 31 -7.10 -4.95 -4.67
CA ILE A 31 -6.58 -4.10 -3.59
C ILE A 31 -5.06 -3.94 -3.70
N ASP A 32 -4.33 -5.04 -3.95
CA ASP A 32 -2.88 -5.00 -4.19
C ASP A 32 -2.56 -4.12 -5.40
N TRP A 33 -3.26 -4.32 -6.52
CA TRP A 33 -2.97 -3.58 -7.74
C TRP A 33 -3.25 -2.07 -7.61
N GLN A 34 -4.35 -1.68 -6.98
CA GLN A 34 -4.65 -0.27 -6.74
C GLN A 34 -3.64 0.37 -5.77
N GLY A 35 -3.27 -0.33 -4.70
CA GLY A 35 -2.27 0.15 -3.75
C GLY A 35 -0.91 0.39 -4.40
N ARG A 36 -0.50 -0.48 -5.34
CA ARG A 36 0.74 -0.32 -6.12
C ARG A 36 0.74 0.94 -6.98
N GLY A 37 -0.31 1.12 -7.78
CA GLY A 37 -0.42 2.29 -8.65
C GLY A 37 -0.33 3.60 -7.86
N GLN A 38 -1.01 3.67 -6.72
CA GLN A 38 -1.00 4.85 -5.85
C GLN A 38 0.37 5.11 -5.22
N LEU A 39 1.05 4.07 -4.72
CA LEU A 39 2.39 4.20 -4.13
C LEU A 39 3.41 4.66 -5.18
N ASP A 40 3.42 4.01 -6.35
CA ASP A 40 4.34 4.33 -7.44
C ASP A 40 4.13 5.76 -7.95
N GLU A 41 2.87 6.16 -8.13
CA GLU A 41 2.49 7.51 -8.54
C GLU A 41 2.95 8.54 -7.51
N PHE A 42 2.64 8.32 -6.23
CA PHE A 42 3.06 9.19 -5.13
C PHE A 42 4.58 9.36 -5.08
N CYS A 43 5.33 8.26 -5.13
CA CYS A 43 6.80 8.31 -5.09
C CYS A 43 7.43 8.90 -6.34
N SER A 44 6.75 8.83 -7.49
CA SER A 44 7.21 9.48 -8.73
C SER A 44 6.96 11.00 -8.74
N ASN A 45 5.94 11.45 -7.99
CA ASN A 45 5.55 12.85 -7.84
C ASN A 45 6.27 13.55 -6.68
N ALA A 46 6.71 12.80 -5.67
CA ALA A 46 7.65 13.25 -4.67
C ALA A 46 9.03 13.46 -5.33
N ARG A 47 9.30 14.66 -5.85
CA ARG A 47 10.60 15.03 -6.44
C ARG A 47 11.23 16.15 -5.63
N PRO A 48 12.57 16.30 -5.66
CA PRO A 48 13.23 17.45 -5.05
C PRO A 48 12.58 18.77 -5.51
N GLY A 49 12.20 19.60 -4.54
CA GLY A 49 11.49 20.87 -4.77
C GLY A 49 9.96 20.81 -4.67
N THR A 50 9.34 19.63 -4.68
CA THR A 50 7.90 19.48 -4.44
C THR A 50 7.56 19.95 -3.03
N SER A 51 6.47 20.71 -2.89
CA SER A 51 6.03 21.21 -1.58
C SER A 51 5.39 20.10 -0.73
N LEU A 52 5.55 20.17 0.59
CA LEU A 52 4.93 19.22 1.50
C LEU A 52 3.41 19.32 1.54
N SER A 53 2.85 20.51 1.27
CA SER A 53 1.40 20.68 1.16
C SER A 53 0.85 19.93 -0.04
N GLU A 54 1.52 20.00 -1.18
CA GLU A 54 1.17 19.26 -2.40
C GLU A 54 1.30 17.75 -2.19
N LEU A 55 2.37 17.29 -1.54
CA LEU A 55 2.52 15.87 -1.20
C LEU A 55 1.48 15.37 -0.21
N SER A 56 1.15 16.15 0.82
CA SER A 56 0.11 15.79 1.78
C SER A 56 -1.26 15.65 1.10
N GLU A 57 -1.56 16.56 0.17
CA GLU A 57 -2.78 16.50 -0.63
C GLU A 57 -2.79 15.28 -1.57
N GLN A 58 -1.67 14.96 -2.21
CA GLN A 58 -1.52 13.75 -3.04
C GLN A 58 -1.68 12.48 -2.20
N ALA A 59 -1.06 12.41 -1.02
CA ALA A 59 -1.21 11.28 -0.11
C ALA A 59 -2.67 11.10 0.31
N ARG A 60 -3.37 12.21 0.61
CA ARG A 60 -4.78 12.19 0.99
C ARG A 60 -5.67 11.70 -0.15
N ARG A 61 -5.46 12.18 -1.38
CA ARG A 61 -6.21 11.75 -2.57
C ARG A 61 -5.95 10.29 -2.92
N GLY A 62 -4.70 9.86 -2.77
CA GLY A 62 -4.29 8.48 -2.98
C GLY A 62 -4.61 7.55 -1.82
N GLY A 63 -5.21 8.02 -0.72
CA GLY A 63 -5.47 7.16 0.46
C GLY A 63 -4.21 6.61 1.13
N ILE A 64 -3.05 7.22 0.87
CA ILE A 64 -1.74 6.80 1.34
C ILE A 64 -1.54 7.28 2.78
N ARG A 65 -1.13 6.38 3.66
CA ARG A 65 -0.73 6.73 5.02
C ARG A 65 0.76 7.03 5.06
N LEU A 66 1.09 8.29 5.33
CA LEU A 66 2.45 8.72 5.65
C LEU A 66 2.79 8.21 7.05
N ARG A 67 3.82 7.37 7.18
CA ARG A 67 4.42 7.06 8.47
C ARG A 67 5.60 8.00 8.71
N LEU A 68 5.59 8.66 9.85
CA LEU A 68 6.78 9.29 10.38
C LEU A 68 7.69 8.16 10.92
N PRO A 69 8.92 7.95 10.40
CA PRO A 69 9.90 7.13 11.07
C PRO A 69 10.12 7.71 12.47
N GLY A 70 10.31 6.82 13.45
CA GLY A 70 10.48 7.21 14.85
C GLY A 70 11.73 8.06 15.03
N LEU A 71 11.57 9.39 15.06
CA LEU A 71 12.47 10.39 15.64
C LEU A 71 13.97 10.05 15.65
N GLU A 72 14.56 9.71 14.51
CA GLU A 72 16.02 9.78 14.38
C GLU A 72 16.36 11.19 13.89
N ILE A 73 16.37 12.12 14.85
CA ILE A 73 16.82 13.49 14.62
C ILE A 73 18.34 13.42 14.50
N SER A 74 18.84 13.14 13.30
CA SER A 74 20.23 13.43 12.95
C SER A 74 20.43 14.94 13.04
N GLU A 75 21.56 15.38 13.57
CA GLU A 75 21.87 16.79 13.91
C GLU A 75 21.77 17.79 12.74
N LYS A 76 21.50 17.31 11.52
CA LYS A 76 21.10 18.10 10.37
C LYS A 76 19.59 17.91 10.14
N ARG A 77 18.86 18.98 10.43
CA ARG A 77 17.43 19.32 10.27
C ARG A 77 16.65 18.71 9.08
N TRP A 78 16.70 17.40 8.86
CA TRP A 78 15.98 16.69 7.82
C TRP A 78 14.98 15.74 8.47
N ARG A 79 13.69 15.94 8.20
CA ARG A 79 12.65 15.01 8.62
C ARG A 79 12.41 14.07 7.42
N THR A 80 12.40 12.78 7.68
CA THR A 80 12.07 11.76 6.66
C THR A 80 10.65 11.31 6.90
N PHE A 81 9.84 11.04 5.87
CA PHE A 81 8.63 10.22 5.98
C PHE A 81 8.83 8.91 5.24
N ALA A 82 8.35 7.82 5.81
CA ALA A 82 8.29 6.52 5.17
C ALA A 82 6.87 6.26 4.68
N VAL A 83 6.73 5.90 3.41
CA VAL A 83 5.48 5.42 2.84
C VAL A 83 5.62 3.93 2.56
N TYR A 84 4.68 3.15 3.09
CA TYR A 84 4.76 1.69 3.13
C TYR A 84 3.55 1.03 2.47
N SER A 85 3.81 0.01 1.65
CA SER A 85 2.78 -0.92 1.18
C SER A 85 2.85 -2.24 1.97
N ALA A 86 1.78 -2.54 2.72
CA ALA A 86 1.67 -3.74 3.56
C ALA A 86 1.72 -5.08 2.83
N LEU A 87 1.61 -5.05 1.50
CA LEU A 87 1.55 -6.25 0.69
C LEU A 87 2.89 -6.62 0.04
N ARG A 88 3.85 -5.70 -0.03
CA ARG A 88 5.08 -5.91 -0.83
C ARG A 88 6.38 -5.44 -0.21
N ASP A 89 6.39 -5.09 1.07
CA ASP A 89 7.62 -4.70 1.76
C ASP A 89 8.39 -3.58 1.00
N GLU A 90 7.62 -2.74 0.29
CA GLU A 90 8.12 -1.58 -0.45
C GLU A 90 8.00 -0.34 0.44
N LEU A 91 9.12 0.40 0.52
CA LEU A 91 9.27 1.60 1.33
C LEU A 91 9.77 2.75 0.47
N CYS A 92 9.12 3.90 0.59
CA CYS A 92 9.50 5.13 -0.06
C CYS A 92 9.79 6.19 0.99
N GLU A 93 11.06 6.53 1.13
CA GLU A 93 11.58 7.52 2.06
C GLU A 93 11.67 8.88 1.37
N ILE A 94 11.08 9.90 2.00
CA ILE A 94 11.10 11.27 1.50
C ILE A 94 11.79 12.13 2.54
N GLU A 95 12.94 12.70 2.19
CA GLU A 95 13.64 13.68 3.00
C GLU A 95 13.11 15.09 2.72
N HIS A 96 12.87 15.87 3.76
CA HIS A 96 12.34 17.22 3.64
C HIS A 96 12.90 18.20 4.68
N ASP A 97 12.87 19.50 4.37
CA ASP A 97 13.33 20.60 5.24
C ASP A 97 12.21 21.20 6.11
N GLY A 98 10.96 20.84 5.83
CA GLY A 98 9.76 21.35 6.52
C GLY A 98 8.82 22.12 5.60
N GLU A 99 9.27 22.47 4.40
CA GLU A 99 8.45 23.08 3.35
C GLU A 99 8.48 22.27 2.06
N ARG A 100 9.63 21.69 1.71
CA ARG A 100 9.86 21.02 0.43
C ARG A 100 10.64 19.72 0.58
N VAL A 101 10.49 18.86 -0.42
CA VAL A 101 11.28 17.64 -0.60
C VAL A 101 12.69 17.98 -1.05
N LEU A 102 13.65 17.24 -0.53
CA LEU A 102 15.07 17.38 -0.84
C LEU A 102 15.58 16.17 -1.60
N ALA A 103 15.18 14.98 -1.16
CA ALA A 103 15.56 13.72 -1.76
C ALA A 103 14.44 12.69 -1.55
N VAL A 104 14.37 11.74 -2.48
CA VAL A 104 13.47 10.60 -2.39
C VAL A 104 14.27 9.34 -2.63
N LYS A 105 14.13 8.38 -1.74
CA LYS A 105 14.82 7.10 -1.76
C LYS A 105 13.79 5.97 -1.74
N ARG A 106 13.87 5.08 -2.71
CA ARG A 106 13.07 3.84 -2.71
C ARG A 106 13.95 2.71 -2.17
N ASN A 107 13.47 2.06 -1.12
CA ASN A 107 14.08 0.86 -0.56
C ASN A 107 13.06 -0.28 -0.68
N SER A 108 13.46 -1.46 -1.17
CA SER A 108 12.76 -2.69 -0.83
C SER A 108 13.31 -3.17 0.51
N LEU A 109 12.44 -3.60 1.42
CA LEU A 109 12.82 -4.24 2.67
C LEU A 109 13.13 -5.71 2.34
N ASP A 110 14.27 -5.96 1.71
CA ASP A 110 14.81 -7.31 1.47
C ASP A 110 15.52 -7.88 2.72
#